data_AF-A0A661DW80-F1
#
_entry.id   AF-A0A661DW80-F1
#
_cell.length_a   1.000
_cell.length_b   1.000
_cell.length_c   1.000
_cell.angle_alpha   90.00
_cell.angle_beta   90.00
_cell.angle_gamma   90.00
#
_symmetry.space_group_name_H-M   'P 1'
#
loop_
_entity.id
_entity.type
_entity.pdbx_description
1 polymer ?
#
loop_
_entity_poly.entity_id
_entity_poly.type
_entity_poly.pdbx_seq_one_letter_code
_entity_poly.pdbx_strand_id
1 'polypeptide(L)'
;IAEELKVTDIVYDQIGVGTAVKDYVNRLQGRGQFTVTGFNASSSPEKPEHKYMGDRPNDEVFRNRRAQAFWHLRDRFFNTYRAIEHGEYSDPDTLISLSSEIEDLKVLISELSRIQRKRNNNTQIQIESKDDMKRRGMPSPGLADSLMYAFANPPINPHQESDDWSVAINA
;
A
#
# COMPACT_ATOMS: atom_id res chain seq x y z
N ILE A 1 6.95 -4.02 -19.29
CA ILE A 1 6.75 -4.46 -17.89
C ILE A 1 5.31 -4.30 -17.43
N ALA A 2 4.76 -3.11 -17.16
CA ALA A 2 3.38 -2.99 -16.64
C ALA A 2 2.31 -3.60 -17.59
N GLU A 3 2.44 -3.34 -18.90
CA GLU A 3 1.59 -3.93 -19.95
C GLU A 3 1.78 -5.46 -20.05
N GLU A 4 3.01 -5.96 -19.90
CA GLU A 4 3.33 -7.39 -19.95
C GLU A 4 2.77 -8.15 -18.74
N LEU A 5 2.76 -7.51 -17.57
CA LEU A 5 2.23 -8.05 -16.31
C LEU A 5 0.72 -7.84 -16.17
N LYS A 6 0.04 -7.25 -17.17
CA LYS A 6 -1.40 -6.93 -17.15
C LYS A 6 -1.83 -6.18 -15.89
N VAL A 7 -1.01 -5.22 -15.46
CA VAL A 7 -1.25 -4.39 -14.28
C VAL A 7 -2.50 -3.53 -14.52
N THR A 8 -3.44 -3.55 -13.58
CA THR A 8 -4.65 -2.69 -13.61
C THR A 8 -4.43 -1.36 -12.90
N ASP A 9 -3.51 -1.31 -11.93
CA ASP A 9 -3.31 -0.18 -11.04
C ASP A 9 -1.84 0.07 -10.78
N ILE A 10 -1.42 1.32 -10.95
CA ILE A 10 -0.06 1.77 -10.64
C ILE A 10 -0.14 2.85 -9.56
N VAL A 11 0.50 2.60 -8.42
CA VAL A 11 0.62 3.58 -7.34
C VAL A 11 2.07 4.10 -7.30
N TYR A 12 2.26 5.41 -7.25
CA TYR A 12 3.60 6.03 -7.23
C TYR A 12 3.75 7.08 -6.13
N ASP A 13 4.98 7.31 -5.65
CA ASP A 13 5.28 8.40 -4.72
C ASP A 13 5.04 9.75 -5.42
N GLN A 14 3.98 10.46 -5.05
CA GLN A 14 3.64 11.74 -5.69
C GLN A 14 4.51 12.90 -5.16
N ILE A 15 5.25 12.69 -4.07
CA ILE A 15 6.01 13.75 -3.42
C ILE A 15 7.43 13.82 -4.02
N GLY A 16 7.96 15.04 -4.19
CA GLY A 16 9.33 15.26 -4.64
C GLY A 16 9.49 15.05 -6.15
N VAL A 17 10.47 14.23 -6.55
CA VAL A 17 10.78 13.95 -7.97
C VAL A 17 9.61 13.31 -8.73
N GLY A 18 8.69 12.64 -8.03
CA GLY A 18 7.48 12.05 -8.60
C GLY A 18 6.46 13.07 -9.12
N THR A 19 6.59 14.36 -8.79
CA THR A 19 5.68 15.41 -9.30
C THR A 19 5.69 15.49 -10.83
N ALA A 20 6.85 15.27 -11.46
CA ALA A 20 7.00 15.28 -12.92
C ALA A 20 6.40 14.05 -13.61
N VAL A 21 6.16 12.96 -12.86
CA VAL A 21 5.56 11.73 -13.38
C VAL A 21 4.08 11.92 -13.69
N LYS A 22 3.42 12.91 -13.06
CA LYS A 22 1.99 13.20 -13.22
C LYS A 22 1.59 13.48 -14.68
N ASP A 23 2.39 14.23 -15.43
CA ASP A 23 2.08 14.57 -16.83
C ASP A 23 2.21 13.36 -17.76
N TYR A 24 3.20 12.50 -17.51
CA TYR A 24 3.37 11.25 -18.24
C TYR A 24 2.22 10.27 -17.90
N VAL A 25 1.84 10.19 -16.63
CA VAL A 25 0.73 9.39 -16.14
C VAL A 25 -0.60 9.79 -16.77
N ASN A 26 -0.90 11.09 -16.85
CA ASN A 26 -2.12 11.58 -17.50
C ASN A 26 -2.20 11.14 -18.98
N ARG A 27 -1.06 11.08 -19.68
CA ARG A 27 -1.01 10.59 -21.07
C ARG A 27 -1.26 9.09 -21.17
N LEU A 28 -0.87 8.31 -20.16
CA LEU A 28 -1.10 6.86 -20.11
C LEU A 28 -2.55 6.52 -19.77
N GLN A 29 -3.17 7.25 -18.84
CA GLN A 29 -4.58 7.06 -18.48
C GLN A 29 -5.53 7.31 -19.66
N GLY A 30 -5.20 8.25 -20.55
CA GLY A 30 -5.96 8.51 -21.78
C GLY A 30 -6.02 7.33 -22.77
N ARG A 31 -5.24 6.26 -22.54
CA ARG A 31 -5.26 5.02 -23.33
C ARG A 31 -6.10 3.91 -22.71
N GLY A 32 -6.67 4.12 -21.51
CA GLY A 32 -7.61 3.20 -20.86
C GLY A 32 -7.04 1.85 -20.41
N GLN A 33 -5.71 1.69 -20.35
CA GLN A 33 -5.09 0.39 -20.05
C GLN A 33 -4.89 0.12 -18.55
N PHE A 34 -4.73 1.16 -17.72
CA PHE A 34 -4.54 1.02 -16.28
C PHE A 34 -4.84 2.33 -15.53
N THR A 35 -5.25 2.22 -14.27
CA THR A 35 -5.41 3.32 -13.33
C THR A 35 -4.04 3.71 -12.78
N VAL A 36 -3.83 5.00 -12.56
CA VAL A 36 -2.60 5.47 -11.92
C VAL A 36 -2.94 6.44 -10.79
N THR A 37 -2.40 6.19 -9.61
CA THR A 37 -2.73 6.94 -8.40
C THR A 37 -1.47 7.44 -7.72
N GLY A 38 -1.45 8.73 -7.43
CA GLY A 38 -0.39 9.33 -6.62
C GLY A 38 -0.59 9.01 -5.15
N PHE A 39 0.45 8.49 -4.50
CA PHE A 39 0.49 8.29 -3.07
C PHE A 39 1.20 9.46 -2.38
N ASN A 40 0.47 10.16 -1.51
CA ASN A 40 1.03 11.20 -0.67
C ASN A 40 1.30 10.63 0.73
N ALA A 41 2.56 10.27 1.00
CA ALA A 41 2.99 9.72 2.28
C ALA A 41 2.72 10.63 3.49
N SER A 42 2.66 11.95 3.27
CA SER A 42 2.51 12.96 4.32
C SER A 42 1.05 13.32 4.61
N SER A 43 0.10 12.91 3.78
CA SER A 43 -1.32 13.23 3.97
C SER A 43 -1.89 12.55 5.23
N SER A 44 -3.06 13.00 5.65
CA SER A 44 -3.86 12.30 6.66
C SER A 44 -4.07 10.83 6.29
N PRO A 45 -4.27 9.95 7.28
CA PRO A 45 -4.70 8.58 7.03
C PRO A 45 -5.95 8.54 6.15
N GLU A 46 -6.05 7.51 5.32
CA GLU A 46 -7.24 7.21 4.54
C GLU A 46 -8.40 6.83 5.45
N LYS A 47 -9.61 7.33 5.12
CA LYS A 47 -10.85 7.14 5.90
C LYS A 47 -10.59 7.42 7.39
N PRO A 48 -10.21 8.66 7.74
CA PRO A 48 -9.72 9.02 9.08
C PRO A 48 -10.71 8.65 10.20
N GLU A 49 -12.01 8.76 9.92
CA GLU A 49 -13.12 8.45 10.82
C GLU A 49 -13.40 6.95 11.01
N HIS A 50 -12.91 6.09 10.10
CA HIS A 50 -13.12 4.64 10.22
C HIS A 50 -12.28 4.04 11.34
N LYS A 51 -12.87 3.11 12.08
CA LYS A 51 -12.21 2.44 13.20
C LYS A 51 -11.21 1.39 12.71
N TYR A 52 -9.95 1.55 13.07
CA TYR A 52 -8.92 0.54 12.92
C TYR A 52 -9.21 -0.64 13.85
N MET A 53 -9.39 -1.85 13.28
CA MET A 53 -9.72 -3.08 14.00
C MET A 53 -10.92 -2.94 14.97
N GLY A 54 -11.88 -2.06 14.65
CA GLY A 54 -13.09 -1.84 15.44
C GLY A 54 -12.92 -1.03 16.74
N ASP A 55 -11.70 -0.57 17.04
CA ASP A 55 -11.39 0.12 18.30
C ASP A 55 -11.42 1.65 18.14
N ARG A 56 -10.34 2.22 17.61
CA ARG A 56 -10.12 3.68 17.50
C ARG A 56 -10.12 4.15 16.04
N PRO A 57 -10.58 5.38 15.75
CA PRO A 57 -10.47 5.99 14.43
C PRO A 57 -9.05 5.98 13.85
N ASN A 58 -8.92 5.85 12.54
CA ASN A 58 -7.64 5.83 11.84
C ASN A 58 -6.80 7.09 12.12
N ASP A 59 -7.42 8.26 12.22
CA ASP A 59 -6.72 9.50 12.56
C ASP A 59 -6.25 9.56 14.02
N GLU A 60 -6.85 8.83 14.94
CA GLU A 60 -6.32 8.67 16.31
C GLU A 60 -5.19 7.64 16.38
N VAL A 61 -5.18 6.66 15.48
CA VAL A 61 -4.22 5.55 15.47
C VAL A 61 -2.96 5.90 14.67
N PHE A 62 -3.08 6.54 13.52
CA PHE A 62 -1.99 6.76 12.57
C PHE A 62 -1.68 8.24 12.37
N ARG A 63 -0.39 8.58 12.37
CA ARG A 63 0.06 9.96 12.18
C ARG A 63 -0.19 10.49 10.76
N ASN A 64 -0.05 9.62 9.77
CA ASN A 64 -0.17 9.94 8.34
C ASN A 64 -0.42 8.67 7.51
N ARG A 65 -0.70 8.85 6.21
CA ARG A 65 -0.98 7.77 5.26
C ARG A 65 0.16 6.76 5.15
N ARG A 66 1.43 7.20 5.22
CA ARG A 66 2.59 6.28 5.25
C ARG A 66 2.54 5.35 6.46
N ALA A 67 2.23 5.90 7.64
CA ALA A 67 2.16 5.10 8.85
C ALA A 67 1.06 4.05 8.77
N GLN A 68 -0.13 4.45 8.32
CA GLN A 68 -1.26 3.54 8.10
C GLN A 68 -0.91 2.42 7.10
N ALA A 69 -0.37 2.77 5.92
CA ALA A 69 -0.10 1.80 4.87
C ALA A 69 0.97 0.76 5.26
N PHE A 70 2.08 1.19 5.88
CA PHE A 70 3.07 0.23 6.41
C PHE A 70 2.52 -0.64 7.54
N TRP A 71 1.61 -0.11 8.34
CA TRP A 71 1.01 -0.88 9.42
C TRP A 71 0.05 -1.95 8.88
N HIS A 72 -0.77 -1.62 7.88
CA HIS A 72 -1.58 -2.61 7.18
C HIS A 72 -0.74 -3.68 6.47
N LEU A 73 0.38 -3.28 5.85
CA LEU A 73 1.32 -4.25 5.28
C LEU A 73 1.90 -5.18 6.36
N ARG A 74 2.24 -4.65 7.54
CA ARG A 74 2.67 -5.45 8.70
C ARG A 74 1.56 -6.42 9.13
N ASP A 75 0.31 -5.97 9.22
CA ASP A 75 -0.81 -6.84 9.61
C ASP A 75 -0.93 -8.03 8.66
N ARG A 76 -0.79 -7.82 7.34
CA ARG A 76 -0.78 -8.90 6.34
C ARG A 76 0.33 -9.92 6.57
N PHE A 77 1.56 -9.45 6.83
CA PHE A 77 2.68 -10.34 7.16
C PHE A 77 2.41 -11.12 8.43
N PHE A 78 1.86 -10.47 9.46
CA PHE A 78 1.56 -11.11 10.73
C PHE A 78 0.46 -12.17 10.59
N ASN A 79 -0.63 -11.86 9.88
CA ASN A 79 -1.69 -12.82 9.59
C ASN A 79 -1.16 -14.03 8.82
N THR A 80 -0.28 -13.78 7.84
CA THR A 80 0.34 -14.86 7.05
C THR A 80 1.21 -15.75 7.93
N TYR A 81 2.02 -15.16 8.81
CA TYR A 81 2.80 -15.90 9.79
C TYR A 81 1.91 -16.74 10.72
N ARG A 82 0.80 -16.18 11.22
CA ARG A 82 -0.16 -16.91 12.06
C ARG A 82 -0.84 -18.06 11.33
N ALA A 83 -1.24 -17.85 10.08
CA ALA A 83 -1.85 -18.89 9.26
C ALA A 83 -0.88 -20.05 8.98
N ILE A 84 0.38 -19.76 8.67
CA ILE A 84 1.38 -20.79 8.33
C ILE A 84 1.90 -21.51 9.58
N GLU A 85 2.36 -20.78 10.59
CA GLU A 85 3.07 -21.36 11.75
C GLU A 85 2.13 -21.89 12.82
N HIS A 86 0.92 -21.33 12.91
CA HIS A 86 -0.04 -21.67 13.97
C HIS A 86 -1.34 -22.29 13.44
N GLY A 87 -1.50 -22.41 12.12
CA GLY A 87 -2.71 -22.98 11.51
C GLY A 87 -3.97 -22.15 11.77
N GLU A 88 -3.82 -20.86 12.11
CA GLU A 88 -4.95 -19.99 12.41
C GLU A 88 -5.62 -19.52 11.12
N TYR A 89 -6.92 -19.79 11.00
CA TYR A 89 -7.68 -19.32 9.85
C TYR A 89 -7.56 -17.80 9.72
N SER A 90 -7.18 -17.35 8.54
CA SER A 90 -7.14 -15.95 8.15
C SER A 90 -7.77 -15.84 6.77
N ASP A 91 -8.57 -14.81 6.56
CA ASP A 91 -9.11 -14.49 5.25
C ASP A 91 -7.94 -14.25 4.26
N PRO A 92 -7.87 -14.97 3.12
CA PRO A 92 -6.82 -14.78 2.12
C PRO A 92 -6.64 -13.32 1.67
N ASP A 93 -7.70 -12.52 1.65
CA ASP A 93 -7.64 -11.10 1.29
C ASP A 93 -6.91 -10.24 2.32
N THR A 94 -6.63 -10.80 3.49
CA THR A 94 -5.85 -10.19 4.58
C THR A 94 -4.43 -10.74 4.70
N LEU A 95 -4.02 -11.63 3.79
CA LEU A 95 -2.69 -12.23 3.76
C LEU A 95 -1.78 -11.52 2.76
N ILE A 96 -0.50 -11.92 2.75
CA ILE A 96 0.48 -11.57 1.72
C ILE A 96 1.41 -12.75 1.47
N SER A 97 1.70 -13.02 0.20
CA SER A 97 2.74 -13.97 -0.19
C SER A 97 3.69 -13.29 -1.17
N LEU A 98 4.99 -13.46 -0.95
CA LEU A 98 6.04 -12.95 -1.82
C LEU A 98 6.64 -14.11 -2.61
N SER A 99 6.55 -14.02 -3.94
CA SER A 99 7.13 -15.04 -4.81
C SER A 99 8.65 -15.11 -4.65
N SER A 100 9.21 -16.33 -4.65
CA SER A 100 10.65 -16.57 -4.69
C SER A 100 11.32 -16.03 -5.95
N GLU A 101 10.54 -15.79 -7.01
CA GLU A 101 11.02 -15.31 -8.31
C GLU A 101 11.27 -13.80 -8.37
N ILE A 102 11.04 -13.07 -7.27
CA ILE A 102 11.41 -11.65 -7.19
C ILE A 102 12.93 -11.55 -7.16
N GLU A 103 13.52 -10.98 -8.20
CA GLU A 103 14.97 -10.84 -8.40
C GLU A 103 15.68 -10.28 -7.15
N ASP A 104 15.17 -9.18 -6.60
CA ASP A 104 15.75 -8.49 -5.45
C ASP A 104 15.09 -8.85 -4.11
N LEU A 105 14.51 -10.06 -3.98
CA LEU A 105 13.76 -10.47 -2.77
C LEU A 105 14.57 -10.30 -1.47
N LYS A 106 15.86 -10.66 -1.48
CA LYS A 106 16.73 -10.51 -0.30
C LYS A 106 16.93 -9.04 0.09
N VAL A 107 17.04 -8.15 -0.90
CA VAL A 107 17.17 -6.71 -0.68
C VAL A 107 15.86 -6.16 -0.13
N LEU A 108 14.72 -6.55 -0.72
CA LEU A 108 13.39 -6.20 -0.23
C LEU A 108 13.18 -6.61 1.24
N ILE A 109 13.50 -7.86 1.60
CA ILE A 109 13.40 -8.34 2.99
C ILE A 109 14.30 -7.52 3.91
N SER A 110 15.53 -7.23 3.48
CA SER A 110 16.46 -6.40 4.24
C SER A 110 15.89 -4.99 4.46
N GLU A 111 15.37 -4.34 3.41
CA GLU A 111 14.74 -3.02 3.52
C GLU A 111 13.53 -3.03 4.47
N LEU A 112 12.60 -3.98 4.31
CA LEU A 112 11.42 -4.13 5.17
C LEU A 112 11.81 -4.29 6.65
N SER A 113 12.82 -5.11 6.93
CA SER A 113 13.30 -5.40 8.28
C SER A 113 13.97 -4.20 8.96
N ARG A 114 14.38 -3.20 8.17
CA ARG A 114 15.09 -2.02 8.67
C ARG A 114 14.14 -0.89 9.02
N ILE A 115 12.91 -0.87 8.52
CA ILE A 115 11.96 0.23 8.76
C ILE A 115 11.53 0.24 10.23
N GLN A 116 11.66 1.41 10.88
CA GLN A 116 11.37 1.57 12.30
C GLN A 116 10.15 2.48 12.55
N ARG A 117 9.40 2.13 13.60
CA ARG A 117 8.44 3.05 14.21
C ARG A 117 9.19 4.18 14.91
N LYS A 118 8.84 5.42 14.61
CA LYS A 118 9.29 6.58 15.37
C LYS A 118 8.62 6.60 16.73
N ARG A 119 9.43 6.54 17.79
CA ARG A 119 8.96 6.73 19.17
C ARG A 119 9.05 8.22 19.50
N ASN A 120 7.91 8.87 19.63
CA ASN A 120 7.78 10.26 20.06
C ASN A 120 6.73 10.33 21.18
N ASN A 121 6.50 11.51 21.74
CA ASN A 121 5.48 11.73 22.76
C ASN A 121 4.04 11.68 22.21
N ASN A 122 3.86 11.33 20.93
CA ASN A 122 2.56 11.19 20.31
C ASN A 122 2.06 9.74 20.51
N THR A 123 0.78 9.60 20.79
CA THR A 123 0.10 8.30 20.92
C THR A 123 -0.06 7.61 19.57
N GLN A 124 -0.13 8.39 18.49
CA GLN A 124 -0.24 7.89 17.12
C GLN A 124 0.99 7.07 16.71
N ILE A 125 0.76 6.07 15.87
CA ILE A 125 1.80 5.34 15.16
C ILE A 125 2.38 6.26 14.09
N GLN A 126 3.71 6.36 14.09
CA GLN A 126 4.46 7.05 13.07
C GLN A 126 5.62 6.17 12.61
N ILE A 127 5.81 6.06 11.31
CA ILE A 127 6.98 5.42 10.71
C ILE A 127 8.04 6.48 10.44
N GLU A 128 9.30 6.11 10.63
CA GLU A 128 10.43 7.00 10.33
C GLU A 128 10.38 7.54 8.89
N SER A 129 10.82 8.78 8.70
CA SER A 129 10.96 9.36 7.36
C SER A 129 12.23 8.87 6.66
N LYS A 130 12.31 9.09 5.33
CA LYS A 130 13.55 8.86 4.56
C LYS A 130 14.75 9.63 5.16
N ASP A 131 14.52 10.83 5.68
CA ASP A 131 15.55 11.63 6.35
C ASP A 131 15.92 11.10 7.74
N ASP A 132 14.97 10.55 8.50
CA ASP A 132 15.25 9.84 9.76
C ASP A 132 16.15 8.62 9.48
N MET A 133 15.84 7.83 8.44
CA MET A 133 16.65 6.68 8.00
C MET A 133 18.07 7.08 7.58
N LYS A 134 18.18 8.13 6.77
CA LYS A 134 19.48 8.65 6.33
C LYS A 134 20.34 9.10 7.51
N ARG A 135 19.74 9.77 8.50
CA ARG A 135 20.44 10.22 9.72
C ARG A 135 21.02 9.07 10.56
N ARG A 136 20.41 7.87 10.52
CA ARG A 136 20.95 6.67 11.16
C ARG A 136 21.83 5.81 10.23
N GLY A 137 22.29 6.36 9.10
CA GLY A 137 23.22 5.70 8.19
C GLY A 137 22.59 4.68 7.25
N MET A 138 21.26 4.75 7.05
CA MET A 138 20.54 3.79 6.21
C MET A 138 20.06 4.43 4.91
N PRO A 139 20.17 3.73 3.77
CA PRO A 139 19.63 4.21 2.51
C PRO A 139 18.10 4.23 2.55
N SER A 140 17.50 5.01 1.64
CA SER A 140 16.04 5.03 1.44
C SER A 140 15.57 3.63 1.00
N PRO A 141 14.45 3.12 1.55
CA PRO A 141 14.00 1.76 1.29
C PRO A 141 13.07 1.73 0.06
N GLY A 142 13.65 1.84 -1.13
CA GLY A 142 12.90 2.01 -2.38
C GLY A 142 12.00 0.82 -2.71
N LEU A 143 12.47 -0.41 -2.52
CA LEU A 143 11.70 -1.63 -2.79
C LEU A 143 10.60 -1.81 -1.74
N ALA A 144 10.89 -1.56 -0.47
CA ALA A 144 9.87 -1.66 0.58
C ALA A 144 8.77 -0.59 0.43
N ASP A 145 9.12 0.64 0.05
CA ASP A 145 8.15 1.68 -0.29
C ASP A 145 7.28 1.26 -1.49
N SER A 146 7.89 0.70 -2.55
CA SER A 146 7.16 0.17 -3.71
C SER A 146 6.19 -0.96 -3.35
N LEU A 147 6.60 -1.91 -2.50
CA LEU A 147 5.71 -2.95 -2.02
C LEU A 147 4.55 -2.34 -1.22
N MET A 148 4.82 -1.38 -0.35
CA MET A 148 3.79 -0.68 0.41
C MET A 148 2.81 0.04 -0.52
N TYR A 149 3.28 0.69 -1.59
CA TYR A 149 2.40 1.32 -2.58
C TYR A 149 1.46 0.31 -3.27
N ALA A 150 1.97 -0.88 -3.62
CA ALA A 150 1.15 -1.93 -4.23
C ALA A 150 -0.02 -2.38 -3.32
N PHE A 151 0.16 -2.32 -1.99
CA PHE A 151 -0.88 -2.64 -1.01
C PHE A 151 -1.66 -1.42 -0.49
N ALA A 152 -1.30 -0.22 -0.91
CA ALA A 152 -1.96 1.03 -0.54
C ALA A 152 -3.02 1.48 -1.55
N ASN A 153 -3.32 0.64 -2.54
CA ASN A 153 -4.38 0.91 -3.50
C ASN A 153 -5.75 0.78 -2.81
N PRO A 154 -6.72 1.67 -3.08
CA PRO A 154 -8.09 1.45 -2.66
C PRO A 154 -8.57 0.07 -3.18
N PRO A 155 -9.47 -0.61 -2.44
CA PRO A 155 -10.06 -1.86 -2.93
C PRO A 155 -10.64 -1.63 -4.33
N ILE A 156 -10.40 -2.57 -5.23
CA ILE A 156 -11.06 -2.62 -6.53
C ILE A 156 -12.56 -2.51 -6.25
N ASN A 157 -13.23 -1.49 -6.78
CA ASN A 157 -14.68 -1.39 -6.67
C ASN A 157 -15.27 -2.65 -7.32
N PRO A 158 -15.88 -3.59 -6.58
CA PRO A 158 -16.38 -4.82 -7.19
C PRO A 158 -17.59 -4.58 -8.11
N HIS A 159 -18.11 -3.35 -8.15
CA HIS A 159 -19.30 -2.99 -8.90
C HIS A 159 -19.05 -1.75 -9.77
N GLN A 160 -18.48 -1.99 -10.95
CA GLN A 160 -19.00 -1.38 -12.18
C GLN A 160 -19.50 -2.47 -13.14
N GLU A 161 -20.05 -3.56 -12.61
CA GLU A 161 -21.14 -4.22 -13.33
C GLU A 161 -22.35 -3.31 -13.18
N SER A 162 -22.90 -2.84 -14.29
CA SER A 162 -24.15 -2.08 -14.28
C SER A 162 -25.21 -2.93 -13.59
N ASP A 163 -25.83 -2.41 -12.52
CA ASP A 163 -27.00 -2.99 -11.85
C ASP A 163 -28.25 -3.08 -12.76
N ASP A 164 -28.09 -2.88 -14.06
CA ASP A 164 -29.15 -2.96 -15.05
C ASP A 164 -29.35 -4.41 -15.54
N TRP A 165 -30.03 -5.20 -14.72
CA TRP A 165 -30.53 -6.52 -15.10
C TRP A 165 -31.73 -6.48 -16.07
N SER A 166 -32.20 -5.29 -16.47
CA SER A 166 -33.36 -5.18 -17.38
C SER A 166 -33.02 -5.51 -18.84
N VAL A 167 -31.74 -5.48 -19.21
CA VAL A 167 -31.28 -5.78 -20.58
C VAL A 167 -31.19 -7.29 -20.86
N ALA A 168 -31.01 -8.13 -19.84
CA ALA A 168 -30.87 -9.58 -20.02
C ALA A 168 -32.20 -10.35 -20.15
N ILE A 169 -33.34 -9.70 -19.97
CA ILE A 169 -34.67 -10.36 -19.97
C ILE A 169 -35.43 -10.16 -21.30
N ASN A 170 -34.90 -9.39 -22.26
CA ASN A 170 -35.56 -9.14 -23.55
C ASN A 170 -34.68 -9.42 -24.78
N ALA A 171 -33.75 -10.37 -24.71
CA ALA A 171 -32.97 -10.86 -25.86
C ALA A 171 -33.28 -12.33 -26.15
#